data_AF-A0A9N7TNE9-F1
#
_entry.id   AF-A0A9N7TNE9-F1
#
_cell.length_a   1.000
_cell.length_b   1.000
_cell.length_c   1.000
_cell.angle_alpha   90.00
_cell.angle_beta   90.00
_cell.angle_gamma   90.00
#
_symmetry.space_group_name_H-M   'P 1'
#
loop_
_entity.id
_entity.type
_entity.pdbx_description
1 polymer ?
#
loop_
_entity_poly.entity_id
_entity_poly.type
_entity_poly.pdbx_seq_one_letter_code
_entity_poly.pdbx_strand_id
1 'polypeptide(L)'
;MEAVNAEEMHLRHVETDVLIPKMMREKAKELCVEKVEAFGKCCRESGFFMVFKCREENSALKECLTQYYRDPVFYEECKQEYIREKLEFIRTGIPTKNRKQKLPMAATCRMICVT
;
A
#
# COMPACT_ATOMS: atom_id res chain seq x y z
N MET A 1 4.21 -24.95 -25.88
CA MET A 1 3.52 -24.10 -24.89
C MET A 1 4.57 -23.53 -23.96
N GLU A 2 5.04 -22.31 -24.21
CA GLU A 2 6.00 -21.64 -23.32
C GLU A 2 5.22 -21.02 -22.16
N ALA A 3 5.28 -21.68 -21.01
CA ALA A 3 5.04 -21.03 -19.73
C ALA A 3 6.16 -20.00 -19.57
N VAL A 4 5.91 -18.76 -20.01
CA VAL A 4 6.77 -17.61 -19.75
C VAL A 4 6.92 -17.57 -18.24
N ASN A 5 8.10 -17.93 -17.77
CA ASN A 5 8.44 -18.03 -16.37
C ASN A 5 8.23 -16.65 -15.75
N ALA A 6 7.07 -16.46 -15.10
CA ALA A 6 6.68 -15.20 -14.50
C ALA A 6 7.69 -14.75 -13.42
N GLU A 7 8.55 -15.65 -12.94
CA GLU A 7 9.63 -15.31 -12.01
C GLU A 7 10.89 -14.72 -12.68
N GLU A 8 11.13 -14.96 -13.98
CA GLU A 8 12.34 -14.49 -14.68
C GLU A 8 12.17 -13.16 -15.43
N MET A 9 11.03 -12.49 -15.30
CA MET A 9 10.95 -11.10 -15.70
C MET A 9 11.84 -10.27 -14.77
N HIS A 10 13.02 -9.88 -15.25
CA HIS A 10 13.97 -9.06 -14.51
C HIS A 10 13.32 -7.71 -14.16
N LEU A 11 12.72 -7.64 -12.96
CA LEU A 11 12.09 -6.45 -12.41
C LEU A 11 13.19 -5.44 -12.09
N ARG A 12 12.99 -4.18 -12.50
CA ARG A 12 13.92 -3.11 -12.13
C ARG A 12 13.83 -2.85 -10.64
N HIS A 13 14.91 -2.31 -10.04
CA HIS A 13 14.92 -1.86 -8.64
C HIS A 13 13.72 -0.97 -8.29
N VAL A 14 13.33 -0.06 -9.19
CA VAL A 14 12.13 0.79 -8.99
C VAL A 14 10.84 -0.03 -8.89
N GLU A 15 10.75 -1.17 -9.59
CA GLU A 15 9.56 -2.03 -9.55
C GLU A 15 9.50 -2.81 -8.23
N THR A 16 10.60 -3.42 -7.86
CA THR A 16 10.75 -4.25 -6.64
C THR A 16 10.70 -3.43 -5.35
N ASP A 17 11.28 -2.23 -5.34
CA ASP A 17 11.49 -1.44 -4.12
C ASP A 17 10.52 -0.26 -3.98
N VAL A 18 9.86 0.15 -5.08
CA VAL A 18 8.91 1.28 -5.06
C VAL A 18 7.52 0.86 -5.49
N LEU A 19 7.34 0.22 -6.64
CA LEU A 19 6.01 -0.06 -7.20
C LEU A 19 5.29 -1.20 -6.47
N ILE A 20 5.92 -2.36 -6.29
CA ILE A 20 5.34 -3.49 -5.56
C ILE A 20 5.04 -3.09 -4.10
N PRO A 21 5.97 -2.48 -3.35
CA PRO A 21 5.68 -2.00 -2.01
C PRO A 21 4.58 -0.94 -1.98
N LYS A 22 4.47 -0.09 -3.01
CA LYS A 22 3.38 0.88 -3.12
C LYS A 22 2.03 0.18 -3.27
N MET A 23 1.95 -0.85 -4.12
CA MET A 23 0.73 -1.63 -4.32
C MET A 23 0.34 -2.39 -3.05
N MET A 24 1.33 -2.99 -2.36
CA MET A 24 1.11 -3.62 -1.06
C MET A 24 0.52 -2.66 -0.04
N ARG A 25 0.99 -1.41 0.05
CA ARG A 25 0.39 -0.45 1.02
C ARG A 25 -1.08 -0.20 0.73
N GLU A 26 -1.45 -0.05 -0.55
CA GLU A 26 -2.82 0.28 -0.93
C GLU A 26 -3.73 -0.91 -0.61
N LYS A 27 -3.35 -2.13 -0.99
CA LYS A 27 -4.08 -3.34 -0.60
C LYS A 27 -4.17 -3.52 0.91
N ALA A 28 -3.07 -3.30 1.64
CA ALA A 28 -3.07 -3.41 3.10
C ALA A 28 -4.00 -2.37 3.75
N LYS A 29 -4.15 -1.16 3.18
CA LYS A 29 -5.12 -0.18 3.65
C LYS A 29 -6.56 -0.62 3.43
N GLU A 30 -6.85 -1.28 2.31
CA GLU A 30 -8.18 -1.85 2.05
C GLU A 30 -8.51 -2.96 3.05
N LEU A 31 -7.53 -3.79 3.41
CA LEU A 31 -7.68 -4.81 4.46
C LEU A 31 -7.82 -4.20 5.86
N CYS A 32 -7.07 -3.15 6.17
CA CYS A 32 -7.10 -2.45 7.45
C CYS A 32 -8.13 -1.29 7.49
N VAL A 33 -9.18 -1.34 6.68
CA VAL A 33 -10.15 -0.23 6.52
C VAL A 33 -10.76 0.22 7.85
N GLU A 34 -11.06 -0.72 8.76
CA GLU A 34 -11.62 -0.41 10.07
C GLU A 34 -10.67 0.45 10.92
N LYS A 35 -9.37 0.14 10.88
CA LYS A 35 -8.33 0.90 11.62
C LYS A 35 -8.11 2.26 10.98
N VAL A 36 -8.15 2.34 9.66
CA VAL A 36 -8.08 3.61 8.91
C VAL A 36 -9.27 4.51 9.25
N GLU A 37 -10.47 3.94 9.33
CA GLU A 37 -11.67 4.69 9.69
C GLU A 37 -11.64 5.14 11.15
N ALA A 38 -11.25 4.28 12.09
CA ALA A 38 -11.11 4.63 13.51
C ALA A 38 -10.10 5.77 13.71
N PHE A 39 -8.93 5.65 13.09
CA PHE A 39 -7.93 6.71 13.09
C PHE A 39 -8.45 7.99 12.43
N GLY A 40 -9.19 7.89 11.32
CA GLY A 40 -9.83 9.01 10.64
C GLY A 40 -10.92 9.71 11.47
N LYS A 41 -11.66 8.95 12.30
CA LYS A 41 -12.61 9.51 13.26
C LYS A 41 -11.89 10.27 14.36
N CYS A 42 -10.87 9.66 14.98
CA CYS A 42 -10.08 10.33 16.03
C CYS A 42 -9.35 11.57 15.51
N CYS A 43 -8.80 11.52 14.29
CA CYS A 43 -8.30 12.66 13.51
C CYS A 43 -9.28 13.84 13.52
N ARG A 44 -10.52 13.56 13.14
CA ARG A 44 -11.56 14.56 12.94
C ARG A 44 -12.03 15.17 14.27
N GLU A 45 -12.06 14.38 15.34
CA GLU A 45 -12.50 14.80 16.67
C GLU A 45 -11.41 15.52 17.46
N SER A 46 -10.16 15.05 17.38
CA SER A 46 -9.04 15.56 18.18
C SER A 46 -8.38 16.81 17.58
N GLY A 47 -8.56 17.06 16.28
CA GLY A 47 -8.03 18.23 15.58
C GLY A 47 -6.54 18.45 15.84
N PHE A 48 -6.21 19.52 16.56
CA PHE A 48 -4.82 19.89 16.86
C PHE A 48 -4.11 18.94 17.86
N PHE A 49 -4.83 18.33 18.81
CA PHE A 49 -4.24 17.46 19.84
C PHE A 49 -4.10 15.99 19.41
N MET A 50 -4.26 15.72 18.12
CA MET A 50 -4.37 14.37 17.59
C MET A 50 -3.14 13.49 17.88
N VAL A 51 -1.93 14.02 17.79
CA VAL A 51 -0.68 13.25 18.03
C VAL A 51 -0.58 12.72 19.46
N PHE A 52 -1.32 13.30 20.40
CA PHE A 52 -1.38 12.84 21.79
C PHE A 52 -2.58 11.94 22.04
N LYS A 53 -3.76 12.28 21.52
CA LYS A 53 -4.98 11.52 21.77
C LYS A 53 -5.12 10.27 20.91
N CYS A 54 -4.76 10.33 19.63
CA CYS A 54 -4.96 9.24 18.67
C CYS A 54 -3.75 8.29 18.56
N ARG A 55 -2.95 8.18 19.63
CA ARG A 55 -1.74 7.33 19.62
C ARG A 55 -2.08 5.85 19.52
N GLU A 56 -3.12 5.42 20.20
CA GLU A 56 -3.60 4.04 20.24
C GLU A 56 -4.17 3.61 18.87
N GLU A 57 -4.95 4.48 18.24
CA GLU A 57 -5.52 4.24 16.91
C GLU A 57 -4.43 4.23 15.85
N ASN A 58 -3.40 5.08 16.02
CA ASN A 58 -2.24 5.10 15.14
C ASN A 58 -1.39 3.84 15.29
N SER A 59 -1.12 3.39 16.52
CA SER A 59 -0.35 2.15 16.76
C SER A 59 -1.10 0.94 16.21
N ALA A 60 -2.41 0.84 16.46
CA ALA A 60 -3.25 -0.24 15.90
C ALA A 60 -3.26 -0.24 14.37
N LEU A 61 -3.34 0.92 13.72
CA LEU A 61 -3.26 1.03 12.27
C LEU A 61 -1.86 0.62 11.76
N LYS A 62 -0.80 1.11 12.41
CA LYS A 62 0.59 0.80 12.06
C LYS A 62 0.88 -0.69 12.22
N GLU A 63 0.41 -1.31 13.29
CA GLU A 63 0.55 -2.75 13.53
C GLU A 63 -0.15 -3.56 12.44
N CYS A 64 -1.41 -3.24 12.13
CA CYS A 64 -2.17 -3.89 11.07
C CYS A 64 -1.41 -3.84 9.74
N LEU A 65 -0.95 -2.65 9.34
CA LEU A 65 -0.17 -2.50 8.11
C LEU A 65 1.15 -3.27 8.16
N THR A 66 1.88 -3.20 9.28
CA THR A 66 3.19 -3.84 9.46
C THR A 66 3.11 -5.35 9.34
N GLN A 67 2.01 -5.97 9.80
CA GLN A 67 1.77 -7.40 9.63
C GLN A 67 1.80 -7.79 8.15
N TYR A 68 1.04 -7.07 7.30
CA TYR A 68 1.00 -7.34 5.86
C TYR A 68 2.32 -7.03 5.12
N TYR A 69 3.11 -6.05 5.59
CA TYR A 69 4.43 -5.79 4.99
C TYR A 69 5.47 -6.86 5.32
N ARG A 70 5.39 -7.45 6.50
CA ARG A 70 6.32 -8.49 6.93
C ARG A 70 5.96 -9.86 6.35
N ASP A 71 4.75 -9.99 5.83
CA ASP A 71 4.28 -11.24 5.25
C ASP A 71 4.86 -11.46 3.85
N PRO A 72 5.74 -12.47 3.66
CA PRO A 72 6.36 -12.73 2.37
C PRO A 72 5.35 -13.28 1.34
N VAL A 73 4.29 -13.96 1.81
CA VAL A 73 3.25 -14.52 0.92
C VAL A 73 2.47 -13.37 0.28
N PHE A 74 2.15 -12.35 1.07
CA PHE A 74 1.48 -11.15 0.55
C PHE A 74 2.36 -10.38 -0.46
N TYR A 75 3.68 -10.34 -0.23
CA TYR A 75 4.62 -9.75 -1.17
C TYR A 75 4.64 -10.50 -2.51
N GLU A 76 4.69 -11.83 -2.47
CA GLU A 76 4.69 -12.67 -3.67
C GLU A 76 3.39 -12.55 -4.46
N GLU A 77 2.24 -12.53 -3.80
CA GLU A 77 0.94 -12.31 -4.45
C GLU A 77 0.92 -10.97 -5.19
N CYS A 78 1.34 -9.90 -4.51
CA CYS A 78 1.44 -8.57 -5.11
C CYS A 78 2.45 -8.55 -6.27
N LYS A 79 3.58 -9.24 -6.14
CA LYS A 79 4.57 -9.35 -7.22
C LYS A 79 3.98 -10.04 -8.45
N GLN A 80 3.25 -11.14 -8.28
CA GLN A 80 2.62 -11.87 -9.39
C GLN A 80 1.56 -11.02 -10.11
N GLU A 81 0.75 -10.28 -9.34
CA GLU A 81 -0.25 -9.38 -9.92
C GLU A 81 0.39 -8.23 -10.71
N TYR A 82 1.46 -7.63 -10.16
CA TYR A 82 2.21 -6.60 -10.86
C TYR A 82 2.82 -7.10 -12.18
N ILE A 83 3.37 -8.32 -12.19
CA ILE A 83 3.93 -8.95 -13.39
C ILE A 83 2.82 -9.21 -14.42
N ARG A 84 1.64 -9.66 -13.99
CA ARG A 84 0.47 -9.84 -14.85
C ARG A 84 0.05 -8.52 -15.50
N GLU A 85 -0.12 -7.45 -14.72
CA GLU A 85 -0.46 -6.13 -15.25
C GLU A 85 0.60 -5.62 -16.24
N LYS A 86 1.89 -5.86 -15.95
CA LYS A 86 2.99 -5.49 -16.85
C LYS A 86 2.93 -6.26 -18.16
N LEU A 87 2.64 -7.55 -18.14
CA LEU A 87 2.46 -8.37 -19.34
C LEU A 87 1.25 -7.89 -20.16
N GLU A 88 0.15 -7.53 -19.50
CA GLU A 88 -1.02 -6.96 -20.16
C GLU A 88 -0.70 -5.60 -20.80
N PHE A 89 0.06 -4.74 -20.11
CA PHE A 89 0.55 -3.48 -20.66
C PHE A 89 1.42 -3.70 -21.90
N ILE A 90 2.33 -4.67 -21.87
CA ILE A 90 3.17 -5.03 -23.03
C ILE A 90 2.30 -5.53 -24.19
N ARG A 91 1.26 -6.34 -23.91
CA ARG A 91 0.40 -6.92 -24.95
C ARG A 91 -0.58 -5.93 -25.56
N THR A 92 -1.15 -5.03 -24.76
CA THR A 92 -2.26 -4.14 -25.16
C THR A 92 -1.84 -2.70 -25.37
N GLY A 93 -0.71 -2.28 -24.80
CA GLY A 93 -0.26 -0.88 -24.79
C GLY A 93 -1.10 0.04 -23.90
N ILE A 94 -2.12 -0.48 -23.20
CA ILE A 94 -3.02 0.32 -22.37
C ILE A 94 -2.55 0.26 -20.91
N PRO A 95 -2.22 1.39 -20.28
CA PRO A 95 -1.81 1.40 -18.88
C PRO A 95 -3.00 1.05 -17.99
N THR A 96 -2.88 -0.02 -17.20
CA THR A 96 -3.81 -0.34 -16.13
C THR A 96 -3.84 0.85 -15.17
N LYS A 97 -5.05 1.35 -14.86
CA LYS A 97 -5.30 2.63 -14.18
C LYS A 97 -4.90 2.62 -12.70
N ASN A 98 -3.63 2.32 -12.37
CA ASN A 98 -3.12 2.31 -11.00
C ASN A 98 -2.02 3.34 -10.74
N ARG A 99 -1.66 4.16 -11.75
CA ARG A 99 -0.73 5.29 -11.57
C ARG A 99 -1.36 6.48 -10.83
N LYS A 100 -2.35 6.27 -9.98
CA LYS A 100 -2.75 7.31 -9.02
C LYS A 100 -1.58 7.47 -8.04
N GLN A 101 -0.88 8.59 -8.14
CA GLN A 101 -0.26 9.20 -6.98
C GLN A 101 -1.39 9.52 -5.99
N LYS A 102 -1.88 8.50 -5.27
CA LYS A 102 -2.61 8.69 -4.04
C LYS A 102 -1.68 8.36 -2.88
N LEU A 103 -0.62 9.16 -2.75
CA LEU A 103 -0.35 9.68 -1.41
C LEU A 103 -1.28 10.87 -1.27
N PRO A 104 -2.44 10.65 -0.67
CA PRO A 104 -2.63 11.31 0.59
C PRO A 104 -2.92 10.25 1.64
N MET A 105 -1.95 10.00 2.52
CA MET A 105 -2.35 9.81 3.93
C MET A 105 -3.22 11.02 4.22
N ALA A 106 -4.49 10.75 4.53
CA ALA A 106 -5.58 11.71 4.67
C ALA A 106 -5.08 13.16 4.82
N ALA A 107 -5.46 14.02 3.87
CA ALA A 107 -5.16 15.46 3.90
C ALA A 107 -5.74 16.19 5.14
N THR A 108 -6.25 15.47 6.12
CA THR A 108 -6.69 15.95 7.43
C THR A 108 -5.72 15.66 8.58
N CYS A 109 -4.72 14.77 8.42
CA CYS A 109 -3.79 14.41 9.50
C CYS A 109 -2.34 14.40 9.04
N ARG A 110 -1.86 15.57 8.58
CA ARG A 110 -0.51 15.77 8.08
C ARG A 110 0.61 15.71 9.14
N MET A 111 0.29 15.38 10.39
CA MET A 111 1.18 15.49 11.55
C MET A 111 1.64 14.16 12.16
N ILE A 112 1.45 13.03 11.46
CA ILE A 112 1.71 11.70 12.07
C ILE A 112 2.92 10.94 11.49
N CYS A 113 3.67 11.53 10.57
CA CYS A 113 4.89 10.90 10.03
C CYS A 113 6.21 11.48 10.54
N VAL A 114 6.25 12.07 11.74
CA VAL A 114 7.52 12.43 12.40
C VAL A 114 7.48 12.03 13.86
N THR A 115 7.47 10.72 14.14
CA THR A 115 7.97 10.11 15.38
C THR A 115 8.17 8.62 15.18
#